data_AF-A0A3M0Y3R2-F1
#
_entry.id   AF-A0A3M0Y3R2-F1
#
_cell.length_a   1.000
_cell.length_b   1.000
_cell.length_c   1.000
_cell.angle_alpha   90.00
_cell.angle_beta   90.00
_cell.angle_gamma   90.00
#
_symmetry.space_group_name_H-M   'P 1'
#
loop_
_entity.id
_entity.type
_entity.pdbx_description
1 polymer ?
#
loop_
_entity_poly.entity_id
_entity_poly.type
_entity_poly.pdbx_seq_one_letter_code
_entity_poly.pdbx_strand_id
1 'polypeptide(L)'
;MSAKTVTEGLRTSERIRSEFIDFFVKEKAHTFWPSSPVVPHDDPTLLFANAGMNQFKPIFLGKASPDTPLGRLRRAANSQKCIRAGGKHNDLEDVGRDTYHHTFFEMLGNWSFGDYFKREAIDWAWELLVERWGLDPDRLCATYFQGDADLGLEPDEEAKALWLEKLPAERVLAFGARDNFWEMGETGPCGPCSEIHYDSRPEQERRSVPAAQLVNRDHPDVIEIWNLVFIQFDRQQDGLTPLPARHVDTGMGLERITRVLQGKRSNYDTDLFAPLFARIEEVCRCGPYTGSLEKREDVAYRVVADHARALTFAITDGAEPSNEGRGYVLRRILRRAHRHGRQTLGAEGPFLCELVPTIVEKMGGAFPELRDNPQRVADVIRAEEEAFGRTLERGLALFDEAAGRAEGGVVQAQDAFKLHDTYGFPLDLTCVMAQERGLSVDVAGFERLMEQAREKARAAGAGKDSDAVATFSPKAVAALESLGVSPTDDKAKYDPDLKPVRAQVKAIWNGRDFDEAVDSSSLRPGDRVAVVLDRTNFYAEAGGQVGDAGRLLVVKEARTSVRDAHKGGELKVEDTQSAGGFVLHIGRLVRGEIRVGDVVEARVDRAR
;
A
#
# COMPACT_ATOMS: atom_id res chain seq x y z
N MET A 1 -38.66 -17.31 29.82
CA MET A 1 -37.88 -18.56 29.73
C MET A 1 -38.32 -19.33 28.50
N SER A 2 -37.46 -19.44 27.50
CA SER A 2 -37.30 -20.67 26.72
C SER A 2 -35.82 -20.76 26.39
N ALA A 3 -35.17 -21.69 27.06
CA ALA A 3 -33.77 -22.01 26.89
C ALA A 3 -33.58 -22.66 25.52
N LYS A 4 -33.04 -21.91 24.55
CA LYS A 4 -32.56 -22.44 23.27
C LYS A 4 -31.12 -22.04 22.95
N THR A 5 -30.38 -21.51 23.91
CA THR A 5 -29.06 -20.91 23.65
C THR A 5 -28.02 -21.35 24.66
N VAL A 6 -27.86 -22.67 24.83
CA VAL A 6 -26.69 -23.22 25.54
C VAL A 6 -26.33 -24.55 24.88
N THR A 7 -25.54 -24.50 23.80
CA THR A 7 -24.53 -25.50 23.35
C THR A 7 -24.16 -25.31 21.86
N GLU A 8 -23.80 -24.09 21.44
CA GLU A 8 -22.84 -23.95 20.35
C GLU A 8 -21.54 -23.45 20.99
N GLY A 9 -20.42 -24.16 20.78
CA GLY A 9 -19.11 -23.66 21.19
C GLY A 9 -18.85 -22.28 20.59
N LEU A 10 -17.95 -21.48 21.20
CA LEU A 10 -17.57 -20.16 20.67
C LEU A 10 -17.27 -20.27 19.17
N ARG A 11 -17.92 -19.45 18.34
CA ARG A 11 -17.62 -19.38 16.91
C ARG A 11 -16.20 -18.86 16.74
N THR A 12 -15.33 -19.69 16.16
CA THR A 12 -13.96 -19.28 15.83
C THR A 12 -13.99 -18.26 14.68
N SER A 13 -12.99 -17.40 14.61
CA SER A 13 -12.83 -16.45 13.50
C SER A 13 -12.89 -17.12 12.12
N GLU A 14 -12.32 -18.32 11.97
CA GLU A 14 -12.40 -19.12 10.74
C GLU A 14 -13.82 -19.57 10.40
N ARG A 15 -14.59 -20.00 11.41
CA ARG A 15 -15.99 -20.36 11.24
C ARG A 15 -16.82 -19.13 10.86
N ILE A 16 -16.60 -17.99 11.52
CA ILE A 16 -17.30 -16.73 11.24
C ILE A 16 -17.04 -16.27 9.80
N ARG A 17 -15.76 -16.29 9.35
CA ARG A 17 -15.38 -15.97 7.97
C ARG A 17 -16.09 -16.89 6.98
N SER A 18 -16.11 -18.20 7.25
CA SER A 18 -16.73 -19.20 6.37
C SER A 18 -18.24 -19.04 6.32
N GLU A 19 -18.90 -18.80 7.47
CA GLU A 19 -20.35 -18.56 7.55
C GLU A 19 -20.77 -17.31 6.77
N PHE A 20 -19.99 -16.22 6.84
CA PHE A 20 -20.24 -15.02 6.04
C PHE A 20 -20.18 -15.33 4.53
N ILE A 21 -19.09 -15.97 4.09
CA ILE A 21 -18.89 -16.31 2.67
C ILE A 21 -20.00 -17.26 2.21
N ASP A 22 -20.30 -18.30 2.98
CA ASP A 22 -21.33 -19.28 2.67
C ASP A 22 -22.72 -18.64 2.57
N PHE A 23 -23.08 -17.74 3.49
CA PHE A 23 -24.35 -17.04 3.47
C PHE A 23 -24.55 -16.29 2.13
N PHE A 24 -23.57 -15.49 1.71
CA PHE A 24 -23.70 -14.74 0.47
C PHE A 24 -23.57 -15.62 -0.79
N VAL A 25 -22.62 -16.55 -0.80
CA VAL A 25 -22.32 -17.37 -1.98
C VAL A 25 -23.38 -18.44 -2.22
N LYS A 26 -23.77 -19.19 -1.18
CA LYS A 26 -24.70 -20.32 -1.30
C LYS A 26 -26.15 -19.88 -1.28
N GLU A 27 -26.50 -18.83 -0.52
CA GLU A 27 -27.91 -18.45 -0.30
C GLU A 27 -28.33 -17.19 -1.08
N LYS A 28 -27.43 -16.23 -1.31
CA LYS A 28 -27.74 -14.94 -1.98
C LYS A 28 -27.17 -14.81 -3.40
N ALA A 29 -26.59 -15.90 -3.91
CA ALA A 29 -26.06 -16.04 -5.26
C ALA A 29 -24.91 -15.06 -5.60
N HIS A 30 -24.10 -14.71 -4.60
CA HIS A 30 -22.83 -14.01 -4.84
C HIS A 30 -21.78 -14.98 -5.38
N THR A 31 -20.89 -14.48 -6.23
CA THR A 31 -19.71 -15.25 -6.62
C THR A 31 -18.62 -15.07 -5.58
N PHE A 32 -18.03 -16.18 -5.09
CA PHE A 32 -16.81 -16.06 -4.29
C PHE A 32 -15.69 -15.52 -5.17
N TRP A 33 -15.13 -14.37 -4.81
CA TRP A 33 -14.04 -13.74 -5.57
C TRP A 33 -12.82 -13.59 -4.65
N PRO A 34 -11.66 -14.20 -4.93
CA PRO A 34 -10.52 -14.18 -4.02
C PRO A 34 -10.11 -12.76 -3.58
N SER A 35 -9.51 -12.65 -2.40
CA SER A 35 -8.88 -11.41 -1.96
C SER A 35 -7.82 -11.00 -2.97
N SER A 36 -7.79 -9.71 -3.35
CA SER A 36 -6.65 -9.18 -4.10
C SER A 36 -5.40 -9.10 -3.20
N PRO A 37 -4.20 -8.99 -3.78
CA PRO A 37 -3.00 -8.63 -3.03
C PRO A 37 -3.19 -7.31 -2.29
N VAL A 38 -2.57 -7.16 -1.11
CA VAL A 38 -2.52 -5.88 -0.39
C VAL A 38 -1.67 -4.85 -1.11
N VAL A 39 -0.81 -5.28 -2.05
CA VAL A 39 -0.01 -4.43 -2.93
C VAL A 39 -0.74 -4.29 -4.27
N PRO A 40 -1.44 -3.17 -4.53
CA PRO A 40 -2.11 -2.99 -5.81
C PRO A 40 -1.06 -2.74 -6.91
N HIS A 41 -1.00 -3.64 -7.89
CA HIS A 41 -0.15 -3.50 -9.06
C HIS A 41 -0.77 -2.57 -10.12
N ASP A 42 -2.10 -2.54 -10.22
CA ASP A 42 -2.83 -1.85 -11.28
C ASP A 42 -3.35 -0.44 -10.89
N ASP A 43 -3.09 -0.01 -9.66
CA ASP A 43 -3.50 1.32 -9.17
C ASP A 43 -2.32 2.06 -8.52
N PRO A 44 -1.66 3.00 -9.26
CA PRO A 44 -0.55 3.78 -8.71
C PRO A 44 -1.00 4.82 -7.67
N THR A 45 -2.31 5.08 -7.53
CA THR A 45 -2.84 6.06 -6.57
C THR A 45 -3.02 5.48 -5.16
N LEU A 46 -2.94 4.16 -5.00
CA LEU A 46 -3.10 3.47 -3.72
C LEU A 46 -1.75 2.91 -3.23
N LEU A 47 -1.39 3.22 -1.98
CA LEU A 47 -0.22 2.61 -1.34
C LEU A 47 -0.50 1.14 -0.99
N PHE A 48 -1.64 0.84 -0.39
CA PHE A 48 -2.07 -0.53 -0.13
C PHE A 48 -3.56 -0.65 -0.42
N ALA A 49 -4.05 -1.88 -0.62
CA ALA A 49 -5.47 -2.16 -0.61
C ALA A 49 -6.02 -1.86 0.79
N ASN A 50 -6.91 -0.88 0.89
CA ASN A 50 -7.48 -0.38 2.14
C ASN A 50 -8.94 -0.84 2.36
N ALA A 51 -9.55 -1.45 1.34
CA ALA A 51 -10.91 -1.97 1.35
C ALA A 51 -11.12 -3.10 0.32
N GLY A 52 -12.12 -3.95 0.53
CA GLY A 52 -12.52 -5.01 -0.42
C GLY A 52 -12.91 -4.50 -1.81
N MET A 53 -13.39 -3.27 -1.89
CA MET A 53 -13.83 -2.64 -3.14
C MET A 53 -12.72 -2.31 -4.13
N ASN A 54 -11.45 -2.23 -3.69
CA ASN A 54 -10.35 -1.71 -4.52
C ASN A 54 -10.19 -2.49 -5.84
N GLN A 55 -10.26 -3.83 -5.78
CA GLN A 55 -10.15 -4.69 -6.96
C GLN A 55 -11.36 -4.58 -7.93
N PHE A 56 -12.48 -4.04 -7.45
CA PHE A 56 -13.70 -3.85 -8.23
C PHE A 56 -13.87 -2.42 -8.74
N LYS A 57 -12.90 -1.51 -8.48
CA LYS A 57 -12.87 -0.14 -9.01
C LYS A 57 -13.18 -0.08 -10.51
N PRO A 58 -12.64 -0.95 -11.39
CA PRO A 58 -13.00 -0.93 -12.81
C PRO A 58 -14.47 -1.23 -13.08
N ILE A 59 -15.13 -2.08 -12.28
CA ILE A 59 -16.55 -2.39 -12.45
C ILE A 59 -17.41 -1.20 -12.07
N PHE A 60 -17.18 -0.60 -10.89
CA PHE A 60 -17.94 0.58 -10.43
C PHE A 60 -17.86 1.74 -11.43
N LEU A 61 -16.69 1.94 -12.04
CA LEU A 61 -16.47 3.00 -13.03
C LEU A 61 -16.98 2.64 -14.44
N GLY A 62 -17.55 1.44 -14.65
CA GLY A 62 -17.98 0.97 -15.97
C GLY A 62 -16.83 0.75 -16.96
N LYS A 63 -15.59 0.57 -16.46
CA LYS A 63 -14.36 0.39 -17.24
C LYS A 63 -13.94 -1.06 -17.40
N ALA A 64 -14.55 -1.99 -16.65
CA ALA A 64 -14.29 -3.41 -16.79
C ALA A 64 -14.81 -3.93 -18.14
N SER A 65 -13.96 -4.62 -18.90
CA SER A 65 -14.34 -5.19 -20.19
C SER A 65 -15.43 -6.27 -20.03
N PRO A 66 -16.58 -6.18 -20.73
CA PRO A 66 -17.68 -7.14 -20.63
C PRO A 66 -17.29 -8.58 -21.01
N ASP A 67 -16.19 -8.77 -21.72
CA ASP A 67 -15.71 -10.09 -22.15
C ASP A 67 -14.85 -10.79 -21.10
N THR A 68 -14.47 -10.09 -20.03
CA THR A 68 -13.68 -10.65 -18.93
C THR A 68 -14.57 -11.23 -17.83
N PRO A 69 -14.08 -12.20 -17.04
CA PRO A 69 -14.79 -12.68 -15.85
C PRO A 69 -15.19 -11.53 -14.90
N LEU A 70 -14.31 -10.53 -14.73
CA LEU A 70 -14.56 -9.35 -13.90
C LEU A 70 -15.73 -8.51 -14.44
N GLY A 71 -15.79 -8.21 -15.74
CA GLY A 71 -16.88 -7.40 -16.32
C GLY A 71 -18.24 -8.09 -16.36
N ARG A 72 -18.28 -9.43 -16.26
CA ARG A 72 -19.52 -10.21 -16.17
C ARG A 72 -20.01 -10.40 -14.73
N LEU A 73 -19.20 -10.03 -13.75
CA LEU A 73 -19.54 -10.13 -12.34
C LEU A 73 -20.73 -9.22 -12.04
N ARG A 74 -21.75 -9.77 -11.36
CA ARG A 74 -22.95 -9.04 -10.93
C ARG A 74 -23.04 -8.94 -9.41
N ARG A 75 -22.58 -9.98 -8.73
CA ARG A 75 -22.54 -10.07 -7.28
C ARG A 75 -21.26 -10.77 -6.87
N ALA A 76 -20.58 -10.28 -5.84
CA ALA A 76 -19.38 -10.93 -5.32
C ALA A 76 -19.33 -10.88 -3.79
N ALA A 77 -18.70 -11.85 -3.15
CA ALA A 77 -18.45 -11.82 -1.72
C ALA A 77 -17.10 -12.46 -1.39
N ASN A 78 -16.37 -11.90 -0.42
CA ASN A 78 -15.08 -12.43 0.03
C ASN A 78 -14.66 -11.93 1.42
N SER A 79 -13.46 -12.34 1.83
CA SER A 79 -12.69 -11.72 2.91
C SER A 79 -11.46 -11.05 2.31
N GLN A 80 -11.41 -9.73 2.25
CA GLN A 80 -10.29 -8.98 1.70
C GLN A 80 -9.23 -8.69 2.77
N LYS A 81 -7.96 -8.93 2.43
CA LYS A 81 -6.78 -8.45 3.16
C LYS A 81 -6.65 -6.92 3.00
N CYS A 82 -6.67 -6.17 4.08
CA CYS A 82 -6.55 -4.71 4.06
C CYS A 82 -5.36 -4.22 4.87
N ILE A 83 -4.65 -3.20 4.38
CA ILE A 83 -3.63 -2.45 5.13
C ILE A 83 -3.99 -0.96 5.16
N ARG A 84 -4.10 -0.39 6.37
CA ARG A 84 -4.36 1.04 6.61
C ARG A 84 -3.17 1.68 7.34
N ALA A 85 -2.10 1.91 6.58
CA ALA A 85 -0.83 2.43 7.08
C ALA A 85 -0.34 3.69 6.32
N GLY A 86 -1.26 4.40 5.66
CA GLY A 86 -0.94 5.60 4.88
C GLY A 86 -2.07 6.03 3.94
N GLY A 87 -1.97 7.24 3.39
CA GLY A 87 -3.01 7.83 2.57
C GLY A 87 -4.21 8.31 3.39
N LYS A 88 -5.41 8.28 2.78
CA LYS A 88 -6.65 8.76 3.40
C LYS A 88 -7.08 7.96 4.63
N HIS A 89 -6.88 6.65 4.60
CA HIS A 89 -7.24 5.72 5.67
C HIS A 89 -5.95 5.21 6.34
N ASN A 90 -5.64 5.73 7.52
CA ASN A 90 -4.39 5.45 8.22
C ASN A 90 -4.62 5.31 9.73
N ASP A 91 -4.60 4.07 10.21
CA ASP A 91 -4.90 3.73 11.60
C ASP A 91 -3.61 3.42 12.39
N LEU A 92 -2.44 3.59 11.77
CA LEU A 92 -1.13 3.15 12.32
C LEU A 92 -0.82 3.76 13.69
N GLU A 93 -1.26 4.98 13.97
CA GLU A 93 -0.99 5.65 15.25
C GLU A 93 -1.86 5.13 16.40
N ASP A 94 -3.03 4.57 16.10
CA ASP A 94 -4.00 4.07 17.07
C ASP A 94 -3.73 2.61 17.47
N VAL A 95 -3.02 1.86 16.62
CA VAL A 95 -2.65 0.46 16.87
C VAL A 95 -1.95 0.30 18.22
N GLY A 96 -2.54 -0.58 19.04
CA GLY A 96 -2.10 -0.91 20.39
C GLY A 96 -2.56 0.03 21.49
N ARG A 97 -2.99 1.26 21.14
CA ARG A 97 -3.55 2.24 22.10
C ARG A 97 -5.01 1.96 22.41
N ASP A 98 -5.76 1.48 21.43
CA ASP A 98 -7.12 1.00 21.61
C ASP A 98 -7.24 -0.52 21.43
N THR A 99 -8.49 -0.98 21.40
CA THR A 99 -8.85 -2.40 21.35
C THR A 99 -9.38 -2.85 19.99
N TYR A 100 -9.43 -1.98 18.97
CA TYR A 100 -10.21 -2.24 17.77
C TYR A 100 -9.64 -1.73 16.43
N HIS A 101 -8.58 -0.91 16.43
CA HIS A 101 -7.83 -0.54 15.23
C HIS A 101 -6.61 -1.45 15.01
N HIS A 102 -6.34 -1.70 13.73
CA HIS A 102 -5.29 -2.58 13.24
C HIS A 102 -4.63 -1.95 12.01
N THR A 103 -3.33 -2.17 11.83
CA THR A 103 -2.66 -1.85 10.57
C THR A 103 -3.13 -2.81 9.49
N PHE A 104 -3.24 -4.09 9.83
CA PHE A 104 -3.74 -5.14 8.95
C PHE A 104 -4.99 -5.80 9.52
N PHE A 105 -6.04 -5.87 8.71
CA PHE A 105 -7.30 -6.51 9.10
C PHE A 105 -7.95 -7.18 7.89
N GLU A 106 -8.96 -8.01 8.17
CA GLU A 106 -9.79 -8.61 7.14
C GLU A 106 -11.12 -7.88 7.02
N MET A 107 -11.48 -7.49 5.80
CA MET A 107 -12.78 -6.91 5.47
C MET A 107 -13.65 -7.96 4.78
N LEU A 108 -14.65 -8.46 5.51
CA LEU A 108 -15.72 -9.27 4.97
C LEU A 108 -16.63 -8.37 4.14
N GLY A 109 -16.70 -8.60 2.83
CA GLY A 109 -17.46 -7.73 1.93
C GLY A 109 -18.39 -8.50 1.01
N ASN A 110 -19.52 -7.86 0.68
CA ASN A 110 -20.43 -8.30 -0.37
C ASN A 110 -20.74 -7.12 -1.31
N TRP A 111 -20.71 -7.39 -2.61
CA TRP A 111 -20.83 -6.38 -3.65
C TRP A 111 -22.01 -6.65 -4.57
N SER A 112 -22.66 -5.57 -4.99
CA SER A 112 -23.65 -5.54 -6.06
C SER A 112 -23.15 -4.67 -7.19
N PHE A 113 -23.07 -5.21 -8.40
CA PHE A 113 -22.62 -4.49 -9.59
C PHE A 113 -23.81 -4.22 -10.53
N GLY A 114 -24.62 -3.20 -10.21
CA GLY A 114 -25.81 -2.86 -11.00
C GLY A 114 -26.91 -3.90 -10.89
N ASP A 115 -26.98 -4.60 -9.76
CA ASP A 115 -27.93 -5.67 -9.47
C ASP A 115 -28.90 -5.21 -8.36
N TYR A 116 -28.74 -5.65 -7.12
CA TYR A 116 -29.53 -5.21 -5.97
C TYR A 116 -29.00 -3.90 -5.38
N PHE A 117 -29.78 -3.23 -4.52
CA PHE A 117 -29.38 -1.97 -3.90
C PHE A 117 -29.66 -1.94 -2.39
N LYS A 118 -30.17 -0.83 -1.85
CA LYS A 118 -30.27 -0.59 -0.39
C LYS A 118 -31.11 -1.62 0.35
N ARG A 119 -32.30 -1.96 -0.16
CA ARG A 119 -33.23 -2.86 0.55
C ARG A 119 -32.59 -4.20 0.81
N GLU A 120 -32.13 -4.89 -0.22
CA GLU A 120 -31.51 -6.20 -0.07
C GLU A 120 -30.21 -6.13 0.74
N ALA A 121 -29.42 -5.07 0.58
CA ALA A 121 -28.20 -4.89 1.37
C ALA A 121 -28.49 -4.81 2.89
N ILE A 122 -29.49 -4.01 3.28
CA ILE A 122 -29.92 -3.84 4.68
C ILE A 122 -30.61 -5.11 5.19
N ASP A 123 -31.52 -5.71 4.40
CA ASP A 123 -32.24 -6.92 4.79
C ASP A 123 -31.29 -8.10 5.01
N TRP A 124 -30.28 -8.29 4.14
CA TRP A 124 -29.31 -9.38 4.29
C TRP A 124 -28.30 -9.13 5.41
N ALA A 125 -27.90 -7.88 5.64
CA ALA A 125 -27.08 -7.55 6.81
C ALA A 125 -27.82 -7.86 8.11
N TRP A 126 -29.11 -7.51 8.19
CA TRP A 126 -29.96 -7.84 9.33
C TRP A 126 -30.12 -9.36 9.51
N GLU A 127 -30.46 -10.08 8.42
CA GLU A 127 -30.62 -11.53 8.43
C GLU A 127 -29.35 -12.23 8.95
N LEU A 128 -28.17 -11.83 8.49
CA LEU A 128 -26.92 -12.43 8.95
C LEU A 128 -26.63 -12.11 10.42
N LEU A 129 -26.68 -10.83 10.80
CA LEU A 129 -26.30 -10.38 12.14
C LEU A 129 -27.28 -10.89 13.21
N VAL A 130 -28.58 -10.72 12.99
CA VAL A 130 -29.61 -10.99 13.98
C VAL A 130 -30.15 -12.40 13.86
N GLU A 131 -30.57 -12.82 12.67
CA GLU A 131 -31.30 -14.09 12.52
C GLU A 131 -30.36 -15.30 12.48
N ARG A 132 -29.20 -15.18 11.83
CA ARG A 132 -28.21 -16.27 11.72
C ARG A 132 -27.24 -16.28 12.90
N TRP A 133 -26.60 -15.16 13.18
CA TRP A 133 -25.59 -15.09 14.23
C TRP A 133 -26.16 -14.84 15.63
N GLY A 134 -27.42 -14.41 15.73
CA GLY A 134 -28.13 -14.29 17.01
C GLY A 134 -27.71 -13.06 17.82
N LEU A 135 -27.23 -11.99 17.16
CA LEU A 135 -26.96 -10.73 17.85
C LEU A 135 -28.25 -10.14 18.38
N ASP A 136 -28.17 -9.60 19.60
CA ASP A 136 -29.29 -8.94 20.26
C ASP A 136 -29.64 -7.64 19.53
N PRO A 137 -30.85 -7.53 18.92
CA PRO A 137 -31.30 -6.30 18.24
C PRO A 137 -31.29 -5.05 19.13
N ASP A 138 -31.39 -5.21 20.46
CA ASP A 138 -31.38 -4.08 21.39
C ASP A 138 -29.98 -3.50 21.61
N ARG A 139 -28.94 -4.14 21.05
CA ARG A 139 -27.55 -3.65 21.05
C ARG A 139 -27.15 -2.99 19.74
N LEU A 140 -28.00 -3.03 18.73
CA LEU A 140 -27.70 -2.50 17.41
C LEU A 140 -28.22 -1.07 17.25
N CYS A 141 -27.38 -0.21 16.67
CA CYS A 141 -27.76 1.08 16.11
C CYS A 141 -27.39 1.11 14.63
N ALA A 142 -28.16 1.81 13.83
CA ALA A 142 -27.85 2.06 12.42
C ALA A 142 -27.71 3.56 12.18
N THR A 143 -26.76 3.94 11.32
CA THR A 143 -26.57 5.33 10.88
C THR A 143 -26.97 5.50 9.42
N TYR A 144 -27.39 6.69 9.02
CA TYR A 144 -27.67 7.04 7.63
C TYR A 144 -27.15 8.44 7.31
N PHE A 145 -26.89 8.68 6.02
CA PHE A 145 -26.41 9.95 5.54
C PHE A 145 -27.48 11.05 5.66
N GLN A 146 -27.18 12.10 6.41
CA GLN A 146 -28.09 13.21 6.66
C GLN A 146 -28.13 14.25 5.53
N GLY A 147 -27.36 14.06 4.46
CA GLY A 147 -27.17 15.06 3.42
C GLY A 147 -25.95 15.95 3.68
N ASP A 148 -25.53 16.65 2.62
CA ASP A 148 -24.47 17.64 2.65
C ASP A 148 -24.80 18.73 1.62
N ALA A 149 -25.22 19.90 2.11
CA ALA A 149 -25.65 21.00 1.26
C ALA A 149 -24.49 21.61 0.45
N ASP A 150 -23.25 21.57 0.97
CA ASP A 150 -22.07 22.10 0.29
C ASP A 150 -21.69 21.23 -0.91
N LEU A 151 -21.93 19.92 -0.80
CA LEU A 151 -21.77 18.96 -1.90
C LEU A 151 -23.02 18.82 -2.78
N GLY A 152 -24.12 19.50 -2.46
CA GLY A 152 -25.40 19.39 -3.19
C GLY A 152 -26.04 18.00 -3.08
N LEU A 153 -25.84 17.32 -1.95
CA LEU A 153 -26.32 15.96 -1.70
C LEU A 153 -27.48 15.97 -0.70
N GLU A 154 -28.59 15.35 -1.09
CA GLU A 154 -29.78 15.22 -0.24
C GLU A 154 -29.62 14.13 0.84
N PRO A 155 -30.39 14.21 1.95
CA PRO A 155 -30.44 13.14 2.95
C PRO A 155 -30.88 11.79 2.36
N ASP A 156 -30.30 10.70 2.85
CA ASP A 156 -30.69 9.34 2.48
C ASP A 156 -31.92 8.85 3.27
N GLU A 157 -33.07 9.44 2.95
CA GLU A 157 -34.37 9.07 3.55
C GLU A 157 -34.80 7.64 3.21
N GLU A 158 -34.27 7.06 2.12
CA GLU A 158 -34.53 5.67 1.75
C GLU A 158 -33.88 4.70 2.76
N ALA A 159 -32.59 4.87 3.06
CA ALA A 159 -31.89 4.04 4.04
C ALA A 159 -32.52 4.16 5.44
N LYS A 160 -32.89 5.39 5.84
CA LYS A 160 -33.61 5.65 7.10
C LYS A 160 -34.93 4.88 7.18
N ALA A 161 -35.76 4.94 6.13
CA ALA A 161 -37.03 4.24 6.11
C ALA A 161 -36.86 2.72 6.22
N LEU A 162 -35.86 2.16 5.53
CA LEU A 162 -35.53 0.74 5.60
C LEU A 162 -35.10 0.31 7.01
N TRP A 163 -34.30 1.13 7.70
CA TRP A 163 -33.88 0.82 9.07
C TRP A 163 -35.02 0.94 10.10
N LEU A 164 -35.96 1.86 9.90
CA LEU A 164 -37.13 2.01 10.77
C LEU A 164 -38.08 0.79 10.73
N GLU A 165 -37.94 -0.09 9.73
CA GLU A 165 -38.64 -1.38 9.69
C GLU A 165 -38.01 -2.42 10.63
N LYS A 166 -36.76 -2.24 11.05
CA LYS A 166 -35.96 -3.20 11.83
C LYS A 166 -35.63 -2.70 13.24
N LEU A 167 -35.39 -1.40 13.39
CA LEU A 167 -34.94 -0.75 14.60
C LEU A 167 -35.91 0.37 15.02
N PRO A 168 -36.03 0.66 16.32
CA PRO A 168 -36.80 1.80 16.78
C PRO A 168 -36.10 3.12 16.41
N ALA A 169 -36.87 4.20 16.29
CA ALA A 169 -36.40 5.47 15.73
C ALA A 169 -35.20 6.06 16.48
N GLU A 170 -35.13 5.90 17.79
CA GLU A 170 -34.02 6.37 18.63
C GLU A 170 -32.69 5.64 18.38
N ARG A 171 -32.68 4.56 17.60
CA ARG A 171 -31.48 3.81 17.19
C ARG A 171 -31.16 3.94 15.69
N VAL A 172 -31.89 4.78 14.96
CA VAL A 172 -31.64 5.13 13.56
C VAL A 172 -31.17 6.58 13.49
N LEU A 173 -29.85 6.76 13.36
CA LEU A 173 -29.16 8.03 13.62
C LEU A 173 -28.68 8.68 12.32
N ALA A 174 -28.74 10.01 12.26
CA ALA A 174 -28.28 10.77 11.10
C ALA A 174 -26.86 11.31 11.34
N PHE A 175 -25.94 11.13 10.38
CA PHE A 175 -24.63 11.80 10.41
C PHE A 175 -24.25 12.38 9.03
N GLY A 176 -23.31 13.33 9.06
CA GLY A 176 -22.81 14.04 7.88
C GLY A 176 -21.81 13.26 7.05
N ALA A 177 -21.21 13.94 6.06
CA ALA A 177 -20.29 13.33 5.09
C ALA A 177 -19.01 12.75 5.70
N ARG A 178 -18.61 13.20 6.90
CA ARG A 178 -17.47 12.62 7.61
C ARG A 178 -17.64 11.12 7.89
N ASP A 179 -18.84 10.73 8.30
CA ASP A 179 -19.11 9.37 8.79
C ASP A 179 -19.95 8.57 7.79
N ASN A 180 -20.98 9.20 7.19
CA ASN A 180 -21.93 8.52 6.31
C ASN A 180 -21.76 8.85 4.81
N PHE A 181 -20.60 9.32 4.37
CA PHE A 181 -20.24 9.42 2.95
C PHE A 181 -18.87 8.78 2.72
N TRP A 182 -18.86 7.58 2.13
CA TRP A 182 -17.63 6.79 2.02
C TRP A 182 -16.93 6.99 0.68
N GLU A 183 -15.60 7.10 0.73
CA GLU A 183 -14.77 7.25 -0.45
C GLU A 183 -13.44 6.52 -0.30
N MET A 184 -13.01 5.88 -1.39
CA MET A 184 -11.80 5.06 -1.44
C MET A 184 -10.51 5.87 -1.21
N GLY A 185 -10.47 7.09 -1.74
CA GLY A 185 -9.31 7.97 -1.73
C GLY A 185 -9.71 9.40 -2.10
N GLU A 186 -8.78 10.16 -2.69
CA GLU A 186 -9.05 11.51 -3.22
C GLU A 186 -9.90 11.48 -4.48
N THR A 187 -9.81 10.40 -5.27
CA THR A 187 -10.61 10.15 -6.47
C THR A 187 -11.13 8.72 -6.51
N GLY A 188 -12.16 8.47 -7.31
CA GLY A 188 -12.74 7.15 -7.54
C GLY A 188 -14.16 6.97 -6.98
N PRO A 189 -14.69 5.74 -7.04
CA PRO A 189 -16.06 5.43 -6.64
C PRO A 189 -16.34 5.80 -5.17
N CYS A 190 -17.50 6.43 -4.95
CA CYS A 190 -17.97 6.87 -3.64
C CYS A 190 -19.50 6.94 -3.57
N GLY A 191 -20.03 7.17 -2.38
CA GLY A 191 -21.46 7.36 -2.17
C GLY A 191 -21.87 7.47 -0.70
N PRO A 192 -23.14 7.81 -0.44
CA PRO A 192 -23.70 7.74 0.89
C PRO A 192 -23.61 6.31 1.42
N CYS A 193 -23.42 6.15 2.72
CA CYS A 193 -23.35 4.85 3.34
C CYS A 193 -24.18 4.79 4.63
N SER A 194 -24.44 3.58 5.06
CA SER A 194 -25.14 3.30 6.31
C SER A 194 -24.30 2.33 7.14
N GLU A 195 -24.01 2.69 8.38
CA GLU A 195 -23.18 1.87 9.25
C GLU A 195 -24.03 1.18 10.31
N ILE A 196 -23.64 -0.03 10.65
CA ILE A 196 -24.22 -0.80 11.75
C ILE A 196 -23.23 -0.77 12.90
N HIS A 197 -23.71 -0.32 14.06
CA HIS A 197 -22.95 -0.19 15.30
C HIS A 197 -23.46 -1.17 16.35
N TYR A 198 -22.57 -1.72 17.16
CA TYR A 198 -22.91 -2.68 18.22
C TYR A 198 -22.42 -2.22 19.60
N ASP A 199 -23.34 -2.20 20.56
CA ASP A 199 -23.09 -1.87 21.96
C ASP A 199 -22.71 -3.12 22.78
N SER A 200 -21.41 -3.29 23.00
CA SER A 200 -20.81 -4.37 23.78
C SER A 200 -20.75 -4.08 25.28
N ARG A 201 -21.24 -2.91 25.74
CA ARG A 201 -21.12 -2.53 27.15
C ARG A 201 -21.93 -3.47 28.07
N PRO A 202 -21.50 -3.61 29.32
CA PRO A 202 -22.30 -4.23 30.37
C PRO A 202 -23.68 -3.59 30.49
N GLU A 203 -24.68 -4.40 30.85
CA GLU A 203 -26.07 -3.96 30.94
C GLU A 203 -26.28 -2.75 31.88
N GLN A 204 -25.48 -2.66 32.95
CA GLN A 204 -25.55 -1.55 33.90
C GLN A 204 -25.17 -0.20 33.25
N GLU A 205 -24.18 -0.20 32.35
CA GLU A 205 -23.74 1.00 31.63
C GLU A 205 -24.71 1.37 30.51
N ARG A 206 -25.33 0.37 29.86
CA ARG A 206 -26.36 0.59 28.83
C ARG A 206 -27.59 1.29 29.38
N ARG A 207 -27.97 0.97 30.62
CA ARG A 207 -29.11 1.58 31.31
C ARG A 207 -28.89 3.04 31.70
N SER A 208 -27.64 3.45 31.93
CA SER A 208 -27.34 4.83 32.30
C SER A 208 -27.18 5.74 31.09
N VAL A 209 -26.51 5.28 30.03
CA VAL A 209 -26.26 6.06 28.82
C VAL A 209 -26.68 5.25 27.58
N PRO A 210 -27.70 5.69 26.82
CA PRO A 210 -28.10 5.04 25.58
C PRO A 210 -26.96 4.99 24.55
N ALA A 211 -26.85 3.89 23.82
CA ALA A 211 -25.83 3.70 22.78
C ALA A 211 -25.84 4.83 21.72
N ALA A 212 -27.02 5.33 21.39
CA ALA A 212 -27.21 6.42 20.42
C ALA A 212 -26.42 7.70 20.72
N GLN A 213 -26.06 7.94 21.99
CA GLN A 213 -25.25 9.11 22.39
C GLN A 213 -23.74 8.86 22.22
N LEU A 214 -23.33 7.62 21.96
CA LEU A 214 -21.94 7.17 21.92
C LEU A 214 -21.50 6.69 20.53
N VAL A 215 -22.44 6.42 19.61
CA VAL A 215 -22.16 6.11 18.21
C VAL A 215 -21.35 7.26 17.57
N ASN A 216 -20.27 6.91 16.86
CA ASN A 216 -19.33 7.84 16.24
C ASN A 216 -18.72 8.87 17.22
N ARG A 217 -18.49 8.44 18.47
CA ARG A 217 -17.80 9.21 19.54
C ARG A 217 -16.57 8.48 20.09
N ASP A 218 -15.95 7.63 19.29
CA ASP A 218 -14.72 6.88 19.61
C ASP A 218 -14.82 6.03 20.90
N HIS A 219 -16.03 5.58 21.24
CA HIS A 219 -16.26 4.78 22.45
C HIS A 219 -15.80 3.32 22.23
N PRO A 220 -14.92 2.75 23.08
CA PRO A 220 -14.27 1.45 22.83
C PRO A 220 -15.21 0.25 22.80
N ASP A 221 -16.40 0.37 23.40
CA ASP A 221 -17.44 -0.68 23.43
C ASP A 221 -18.69 -0.37 22.61
N VAL A 222 -18.77 0.78 21.94
CA VAL A 222 -19.85 1.10 20.99
C VAL A 222 -19.18 1.33 19.65
N ILE A 223 -19.01 0.24 18.89
CA ILE A 223 -18.15 0.22 17.71
C ILE A 223 -18.96 -0.06 16.45
N GLU A 224 -18.52 0.55 15.35
CA GLU A 224 -18.94 0.21 14.00
C GLU A 224 -18.51 -1.23 13.66
N ILE A 225 -19.44 -2.08 13.26
CA ILE A 225 -19.17 -3.46 12.87
C ILE A 225 -19.28 -3.70 11.37
N TRP A 226 -20.14 -2.96 10.65
CA TRP A 226 -20.38 -3.17 9.22
C TRP A 226 -20.82 -1.86 8.55
N ASN A 227 -20.11 -1.44 7.51
CA ASN A 227 -20.50 -0.32 6.66
C ASN A 227 -21.12 -0.83 5.34
N LEU A 228 -22.25 -0.24 4.95
CA LEU A 228 -22.99 -0.51 3.73
C LEU A 228 -22.96 0.74 2.86
N VAL A 229 -22.02 0.79 1.91
CA VAL A 229 -21.82 1.89 0.98
C VAL A 229 -22.70 1.72 -0.24
N PHE A 230 -23.48 2.76 -0.53
CA PHE A 230 -24.37 2.84 -1.68
C PHE A 230 -23.68 3.66 -2.77
N ILE A 231 -22.77 3.00 -3.49
CA ILE A 231 -21.92 3.61 -4.52
C ILE A 231 -22.80 4.17 -5.64
N GLN A 232 -22.71 5.49 -5.84
CA GLN A 232 -23.54 6.25 -6.77
C GLN A 232 -22.74 7.30 -7.55
N PHE A 233 -21.53 7.63 -7.10
CA PHE A 233 -20.71 8.70 -7.67
C PHE A 233 -19.28 8.23 -7.91
N ASP A 234 -18.60 8.95 -8.80
CA ASP A 234 -17.16 8.93 -8.99
C ASP A 234 -16.61 10.31 -8.60
N ARG A 235 -15.76 10.36 -7.56
CA ARG A 235 -15.08 11.59 -7.18
C ARG A 235 -13.94 11.86 -8.17
N GLN A 236 -14.03 13.03 -8.79
CA GLN A 236 -13.00 13.63 -9.62
C GLN A 236 -12.39 14.82 -8.89
N GLN A 237 -11.29 15.37 -9.41
CA GLN A 237 -10.64 16.55 -8.82
C GLN A 237 -11.59 17.76 -8.71
N ASP A 238 -12.50 17.89 -9.65
CA ASP A 238 -13.42 19.03 -9.76
C ASP A 238 -14.80 18.79 -9.11
N GLY A 239 -15.04 17.61 -8.51
CA GLY A 239 -16.30 17.28 -7.83
C GLY A 239 -16.81 15.86 -8.04
N LEU A 240 -18.11 15.66 -7.78
CA LEU A 240 -18.78 14.34 -7.86
C LEU A 240 -19.49 14.17 -9.20
N THR A 241 -19.20 13.07 -9.90
CA THR A 241 -19.90 12.68 -11.13
C THR A 241 -20.79 11.47 -10.89
N PRO A 242 -22.10 11.50 -11.23
CA PRO A 242 -22.96 10.34 -11.08
C PRO A 242 -22.51 9.14 -11.93
N LEU A 243 -22.55 7.95 -11.36
CA LEU A 243 -22.25 6.69 -12.05
C LEU A 243 -23.42 6.23 -12.93
N PRO A 244 -23.15 5.50 -14.03
CA PRO A 244 -24.18 5.00 -14.94
C PRO A 244 -25.09 3.93 -14.31
N ALA A 245 -24.62 3.27 -13.26
CA ALA A 245 -25.36 2.31 -12.47
C ALA A 245 -25.12 2.56 -10.98
N ARG A 246 -26.07 2.11 -10.16
CA ARG A 246 -25.93 2.11 -8.70
C ARG A 246 -25.37 0.77 -8.24
N HIS A 247 -24.48 0.81 -7.27
CA HIS A 247 -23.78 -0.36 -6.79
C HIS A 247 -23.83 -0.44 -5.27
N VAL A 248 -23.59 -1.62 -4.72
CA VAL A 248 -23.42 -1.82 -3.28
C VAL A 248 -21.99 -2.28 -3.05
N ASP A 249 -21.35 -1.66 -2.07
CA ASP A 249 -20.08 -2.06 -1.50
C ASP A 249 -20.26 -2.16 0.01
N THR A 250 -20.00 -3.32 0.59
CA THR A 250 -20.04 -3.48 2.05
C THR A 250 -18.70 -3.91 2.60
N GLY A 251 -18.43 -3.54 3.85
CA GLY A 251 -17.24 -3.95 4.58
C GLY A 251 -17.52 -4.14 6.06
N MET A 252 -17.34 -5.37 6.55
CA MET A 252 -17.37 -5.73 7.96
C MET A 252 -16.00 -6.21 8.41
N GLY A 253 -15.45 -5.60 9.47
CA GLY A 253 -14.16 -6.04 10.02
C GLY A 253 -14.30 -7.40 10.70
N LEU A 254 -13.59 -8.43 10.20
CA LEU A 254 -13.64 -9.79 10.75
C LEU A 254 -13.27 -9.80 12.25
N GLU A 255 -12.25 -9.04 12.62
CA GLU A 255 -11.75 -8.92 13.99
C GLU A 255 -12.82 -8.35 14.92
N ARG A 256 -13.54 -7.32 14.46
CA ARG A 256 -14.60 -6.65 15.22
C ARG A 256 -15.81 -7.57 15.41
N ILE A 257 -16.27 -8.24 14.35
CA ILE A 257 -17.40 -9.16 14.49
C ILE A 257 -17.03 -10.42 15.28
N THR A 258 -15.79 -10.90 15.16
CA THR A 258 -15.27 -11.99 16.00
C THR A 258 -15.26 -11.60 17.47
N ARG A 259 -14.78 -10.40 17.81
CA ARG A 259 -14.85 -9.86 19.18
C ARG A 259 -16.28 -9.94 19.72
N VAL A 260 -17.26 -9.47 18.94
CA VAL A 260 -18.67 -9.45 19.36
C VAL A 260 -19.22 -10.86 19.55
N LEU A 261 -19.06 -11.75 18.57
CA LEU A 261 -19.62 -13.12 18.61
C LEU A 261 -18.94 -14.01 19.66
N GLN A 262 -17.72 -13.67 20.08
CA GLN A 262 -17.01 -14.34 21.17
C GLN A 262 -17.24 -13.69 22.54
N GLY A 263 -18.06 -12.63 22.62
CA GLY A 263 -18.33 -11.91 23.86
C GLY A 263 -17.10 -11.23 24.47
N LYS A 264 -16.15 -10.80 23.62
CA LYS A 264 -14.89 -10.14 24.03
C LYS A 264 -15.04 -8.62 23.99
N ARG A 265 -14.18 -7.92 24.73
CA ARG A 265 -14.11 -6.43 24.73
C ARG A 265 -12.97 -5.87 23.89
N SER A 266 -12.12 -6.73 23.36
CA SER A 266 -11.03 -6.34 22.48
C SER A 266 -10.91 -7.31 21.32
N ASN A 267 -10.58 -6.77 20.14
CA ASN A 267 -10.23 -7.58 18.97
C ASN A 267 -9.05 -8.51 19.30
N TYR A 268 -8.13 -8.01 20.12
CA TYR A 268 -6.92 -8.71 20.56
C TYR A 268 -7.17 -9.87 21.54
N ASP A 269 -8.39 -9.99 22.09
CA ASP A 269 -8.73 -11.08 23.02
C ASP A 269 -9.40 -12.28 22.31
N THR A 270 -9.43 -12.25 20.98
CA THR A 270 -10.05 -13.27 20.14
C THR A 270 -9.08 -14.39 19.78
N ASP A 271 -9.61 -15.47 19.19
CA ASP A 271 -8.80 -16.58 18.68
C ASP A 271 -7.88 -16.20 17.51
N LEU A 272 -8.03 -15.00 16.92
CA LEU A 272 -7.11 -14.46 15.91
C LEU A 272 -5.75 -14.08 16.48
N PHE A 273 -5.72 -13.56 17.72
CA PHE A 273 -4.52 -12.98 18.32
C PHE A 273 -3.93 -13.86 19.43
N ALA A 274 -4.75 -14.68 20.10
CA ALA A 274 -4.28 -15.54 21.19
C ALA A 274 -3.05 -16.42 20.82
N PRO A 275 -2.99 -17.07 19.64
CA PRO A 275 -1.79 -17.83 19.25
C PRO A 275 -0.55 -16.94 19.05
N LEU A 276 -0.74 -15.73 18.53
CA LEU A 276 0.37 -14.78 18.33
C LEU A 276 0.89 -14.27 19.67
N PHE A 277 0.02 -14.00 20.63
CA PHE A 277 0.44 -13.58 21.97
C PHE A 277 1.19 -14.68 22.72
N ALA A 278 0.73 -15.93 22.64
CA ALA A 278 1.48 -17.07 23.18
C ALA A 278 2.88 -17.16 22.55
N ARG A 279 2.98 -16.99 21.23
CA ARG A 279 4.28 -17.01 20.55
C ARG A 279 5.16 -15.83 20.93
N ILE A 280 4.61 -14.63 21.09
CA ILE A 280 5.34 -13.44 21.55
C ILE A 280 5.90 -13.67 22.96
N GLU A 281 5.09 -14.23 23.87
CA GLU A 281 5.53 -14.57 25.23
C GLU A 281 6.76 -15.48 25.21
N GLU A 282 6.73 -16.52 24.37
CA GLU A 282 7.84 -17.48 24.21
C GLU A 282 9.10 -16.84 23.63
N VAL A 283 9.00 -16.11 22.51
CA VAL A 283 10.18 -15.58 21.80
C VAL A 283 10.80 -14.38 22.52
N CYS A 284 9.98 -13.55 23.15
CA CYS A 284 10.46 -12.41 23.93
C CYS A 284 10.83 -12.78 25.36
N ARG A 285 10.42 -13.97 25.85
CA ARG A 285 10.60 -14.42 27.24
C ARG A 285 10.05 -13.42 28.26
N CYS A 286 8.88 -12.86 27.97
CA CYS A 286 8.22 -11.86 28.81
C CYS A 286 7.03 -12.44 29.59
N GLY A 287 6.40 -11.62 30.43
CA GLY A 287 5.19 -12.01 31.15
C GLY A 287 3.97 -12.09 30.22
N PRO A 288 2.88 -12.76 30.65
CA PRO A 288 1.70 -12.97 29.81
C PRO A 288 0.95 -11.66 29.53
N TYR A 289 0.28 -11.61 28.38
CA TYR A 289 -0.65 -10.52 28.05
C TYR A 289 -1.83 -10.48 29.03
N THR A 290 -2.14 -9.30 29.57
CA THR A 290 -3.21 -9.13 30.58
C THR A 290 -4.43 -8.35 30.09
N GLY A 291 -4.43 -7.82 28.87
CA GLY A 291 -5.58 -7.09 28.32
C GLY A 291 -5.70 -5.63 28.78
N SER A 292 -4.73 -5.08 29.50
CA SER A 292 -4.74 -3.69 29.97
C SER A 292 -4.41 -2.71 28.84
N LEU A 293 -5.07 -1.55 28.86
CA LEU A 293 -4.73 -0.41 28.02
C LEU A 293 -3.66 0.49 28.67
N GLU A 294 -3.41 0.34 29.96
CA GLU A 294 -2.46 1.18 30.72
C GLU A 294 -1.07 0.55 30.78
N LYS A 295 -0.97 -0.78 30.72
CA LYS A 295 0.31 -1.48 30.74
C LYS A 295 1.03 -1.37 29.40
N ARG A 296 2.28 -0.91 29.45
CA ARG A 296 3.13 -0.75 28.26
C ARG A 296 3.39 -2.09 27.57
N GLU A 297 3.52 -3.16 28.34
CA GLU A 297 3.72 -4.52 27.85
C GLU A 297 2.53 -4.97 27.00
N ASP A 298 1.30 -4.75 27.47
CA ASP A 298 0.09 -5.13 26.74
C ASP A 298 -0.08 -4.31 25.44
N VAL A 299 0.29 -3.03 25.45
CA VAL A 299 0.38 -2.20 24.23
C VAL A 299 1.40 -2.82 23.25
N ALA A 300 2.59 -3.18 23.75
CA ALA A 300 3.64 -3.78 22.93
C ALA A 300 3.23 -5.13 22.33
N TYR A 301 2.53 -5.99 23.08
CA TYR A 301 1.93 -7.22 22.56
C TYR A 301 1.02 -6.96 21.36
N ARG A 302 0.08 -6.01 21.50
CA ARG A 302 -0.87 -5.64 20.44
C ARG A 302 -0.15 -5.10 19.20
N VAL A 303 0.79 -4.17 19.38
CA VAL A 303 1.58 -3.59 18.27
C VAL A 303 2.38 -4.66 17.54
N VAL A 304 3.10 -5.51 18.28
CA VAL A 304 3.94 -6.57 17.69
C VAL A 304 3.09 -7.56 16.89
N ALA A 305 1.97 -8.03 17.44
CA ALA A 305 1.12 -9.01 16.75
C ALA A 305 0.47 -8.43 15.47
N ASP A 306 -0.05 -7.21 15.54
CA ASP A 306 -0.64 -6.52 14.39
C ASP A 306 0.40 -6.27 13.28
N HIS A 307 1.55 -5.69 13.65
CA HIS A 307 2.58 -5.35 12.68
C HIS A 307 3.22 -6.60 12.05
N ALA A 308 3.39 -7.68 12.81
CA ALA A 308 3.86 -8.95 12.26
C ALA A 308 2.89 -9.51 11.21
N ARG A 309 1.58 -9.41 11.44
CA ARG A 309 0.57 -9.76 10.42
C ARG A 309 0.71 -8.88 9.18
N ALA A 310 0.74 -7.55 9.35
CA ALA A 310 0.85 -6.61 8.24
C ALA A 310 2.09 -6.87 7.36
N LEU A 311 3.25 -7.07 7.98
CA LEU A 311 4.50 -7.38 7.29
C LEU A 311 4.44 -8.71 6.56
N THR A 312 3.91 -9.75 7.21
CA THR A 312 3.80 -11.08 6.61
C THR A 312 2.98 -11.03 5.32
N PHE A 313 1.80 -10.42 5.36
CA PHE A 313 0.95 -10.30 4.19
C PHE A 313 1.55 -9.40 3.10
N ALA A 314 2.09 -8.23 3.47
CA ALA A 314 2.67 -7.32 2.49
C ALA A 314 3.87 -7.93 1.76
N ILE A 315 4.73 -8.67 2.47
CA ILE A 315 5.91 -9.31 1.87
C ILE A 315 5.51 -10.53 1.03
N THR A 316 4.54 -11.32 1.46
CA THR A 316 3.96 -12.38 0.64
C THR A 316 3.41 -11.83 -0.69
N ASP A 317 2.70 -10.70 -0.63
CA ASP A 317 2.13 -10.02 -1.78
C ASP A 317 3.14 -9.16 -2.58
N GLY A 318 4.45 -9.31 -2.31
CA GLY A 318 5.53 -8.79 -3.16
C GLY A 318 6.10 -7.43 -2.77
N ALA A 319 5.70 -6.82 -1.66
CA ALA A 319 6.37 -5.63 -1.15
C ALA A 319 7.64 -5.99 -0.36
N GLU A 320 8.63 -5.11 -0.38
CA GLU A 320 9.86 -5.28 0.41
C GLU A 320 10.21 -3.99 1.15
N PRO A 321 10.79 -4.06 2.37
CA PRO A 321 11.28 -2.88 3.08
C PRO A 321 12.29 -2.07 2.24
N SER A 322 12.06 -0.77 2.11
CA SER A 322 12.92 0.14 1.35
C SER A 322 12.91 1.54 1.96
N ASN A 323 13.58 2.51 1.33
CA ASN A 323 13.58 3.92 1.78
C ASN A 323 12.49 4.77 1.11
N GLU A 324 11.68 4.20 0.21
CA GLU A 324 10.70 4.96 -0.58
C GLU A 324 9.36 4.23 -0.70
N GLY A 325 8.30 5.01 -0.93
CA GLY A 325 6.95 4.51 -1.21
C GLY A 325 6.45 3.48 -0.19
N ARG A 326 5.89 2.37 -0.70
CA ARG A 326 5.34 1.26 0.11
C ARG A 326 6.42 0.60 0.97
N GLY A 327 7.62 0.43 0.42
CA GLY A 327 8.72 -0.19 1.15
C GLY A 327 9.16 0.61 2.36
N TYR A 328 9.08 1.95 2.29
CA TYR A 328 9.31 2.80 3.46
C TYR A 328 8.25 2.58 4.55
N VAL A 329 6.98 2.41 4.18
CA VAL A 329 5.92 2.10 5.15
C VAL A 329 6.16 0.75 5.83
N LEU A 330 6.55 -0.30 5.07
CA LEU A 330 6.94 -1.60 5.65
C LEU A 330 8.11 -1.45 6.62
N ARG A 331 9.14 -0.69 6.23
CA ARG A 331 10.29 -0.41 7.10
C ARG A 331 9.87 0.28 8.39
N ARG A 332 8.93 1.24 8.33
CA ARG A 332 8.38 1.92 9.52
C ARG A 332 7.67 0.96 10.47
N ILE A 333 6.73 0.17 9.94
CA ILE A 333 5.96 -0.84 10.68
C ILE A 333 6.92 -1.82 11.37
N LEU A 334 7.91 -2.35 10.64
CA LEU A 334 8.88 -3.29 11.18
C LEU A 334 9.72 -2.69 12.30
N ARG A 335 10.29 -1.50 12.09
CA ARG A 335 11.14 -0.84 13.10
C ARG A 335 10.35 -0.46 14.35
N ARG A 336 9.08 -0.06 14.22
CA ARG A 336 8.18 0.20 15.35
C ARG A 336 7.91 -1.07 16.16
N ALA A 337 7.56 -2.17 15.50
CA ALA A 337 7.33 -3.45 16.16
C ALA A 337 8.61 -3.97 16.85
N HIS A 338 9.76 -3.87 16.15
CA HIS A 338 11.04 -4.31 16.69
C HIS A 338 11.45 -3.49 17.92
N ARG A 339 11.22 -2.17 17.92
CA ARG A 339 11.43 -1.32 19.10
C ARG A 339 10.61 -1.77 20.29
N HIS A 340 9.29 -1.99 20.11
CA HIS A 340 8.42 -2.45 21.20
C HIS A 340 8.87 -3.79 21.77
N GLY A 341 9.25 -4.74 20.91
CA GLY A 341 9.82 -6.01 21.35
C GLY A 341 11.10 -5.85 22.17
N ARG A 342 12.06 -5.06 21.67
CA ARG A 342 13.37 -4.85 22.33
C ARG A 342 13.27 -4.05 23.63
N GLN A 343 12.53 -2.93 23.64
CA GLN A 343 12.49 -2.02 24.79
C GLN A 343 11.46 -2.39 25.85
N THR A 344 10.34 -2.99 25.45
CA THR A 344 9.19 -3.21 26.34
C THR A 344 9.02 -4.68 26.69
N LEU A 345 9.20 -5.58 25.71
CA LEU A 345 9.04 -7.02 25.93
C LEU A 345 10.37 -7.74 26.21
N GLY A 346 11.52 -7.07 26.10
CA GLY A 346 12.82 -7.66 26.43
C GLY A 346 13.35 -8.68 25.41
N ALA A 347 12.84 -8.69 24.17
CA ALA A 347 13.30 -9.59 23.12
C ALA A 347 14.82 -9.50 22.90
N GLU A 348 15.50 -10.61 22.66
CA GLU A 348 16.94 -10.66 22.36
C GLU A 348 17.17 -10.89 20.86
N GLY A 349 17.57 -9.85 20.11
CA GLY A 349 17.82 -9.97 18.67
C GLY A 349 16.55 -9.98 17.80
N PRO A 350 16.62 -10.54 16.57
CA PRO A 350 15.46 -10.68 15.68
C PRO A 350 14.42 -11.66 16.25
N PHE A 351 13.16 -11.24 16.30
CA PHE A 351 12.07 -12.05 16.86
C PHE A 351 10.77 -11.96 16.06
N LEU A 352 10.54 -10.87 15.31
CA LEU A 352 9.34 -10.72 14.48
C LEU A 352 9.25 -11.79 13.41
N CYS A 353 10.40 -12.15 12.83
CA CYS A 353 10.49 -13.23 11.85
C CYS A 353 10.01 -14.59 12.40
N GLU A 354 10.08 -14.80 13.72
CA GLU A 354 9.62 -16.04 14.37
C GLU A 354 8.10 -16.13 14.54
N LEU A 355 7.37 -15.05 14.28
CA LEU A 355 5.90 -15.00 14.30
C LEU A 355 5.28 -15.46 12.97
N VAL A 356 6.06 -15.43 11.88
CA VAL A 356 5.59 -15.79 10.53
C VAL A 356 4.96 -17.20 10.48
N PRO A 357 5.56 -18.26 11.06
CA PRO A 357 4.94 -19.59 11.04
C PRO A 357 3.57 -19.63 11.71
N THR A 358 3.39 -18.96 12.84
CA THR A 358 2.11 -18.90 13.58
C THR A 358 1.05 -18.15 12.77
N ILE A 359 1.43 -17.09 12.05
CA ILE A 359 0.53 -16.35 11.16
C ILE A 359 0.10 -17.24 9.99
N VAL A 360 1.03 -17.98 9.37
CA VAL A 360 0.76 -18.89 8.26
C VAL A 360 -0.14 -20.05 8.69
N GLU A 361 0.07 -20.59 9.90
CA GLU A 361 -0.79 -21.61 10.47
C GLU A 361 -2.22 -21.08 10.66
N LYS A 362 -2.36 -19.90 11.28
CA LYS A 362 -3.68 -19.32 11.59
C LYS A 362 -4.44 -18.84 10.35
N MET A 363 -3.74 -18.29 9.36
CA MET A 363 -4.35 -17.53 8.25
C MET A 363 -4.22 -18.23 6.89
N GLY A 364 -3.29 -19.19 6.75
CA GLY A 364 -3.00 -19.84 5.46
C GLY A 364 -4.11 -20.72 4.92
N GLY A 365 -5.14 -21.03 5.73
CA GLY A 365 -6.36 -21.68 5.25
C GLY A 365 -7.24 -20.76 4.41
N ALA A 366 -7.36 -19.48 4.80
CA ALA A 366 -8.11 -18.46 4.08
C ALA A 366 -7.29 -17.81 2.95
N PHE A 367 -5.98 -17.72 3.13
CA PHE A 367 -5.02 -17.10 2.20
C PHE A 367 -3.89 -18.08 1.86
N PRO A 368 -4.12 -19.02 0.93
CA PRO A 368 -3.16 -20.07 0.59
C PRO A 368 -1.77 -19.57 0.17
N GLU A 369 -1.69 -18.39 -0.45
CA GLU A 369 -0.46 -17.75 -0.89
C GLU A 369 0.56 -17.52 0.25
N LEU A 370 0.10 -17.44 1.51
CA LEU A 370 0.98 -17.39 2.68
C LEU A 370 1.87 -18.63 2.81
N ARG A 371 1.45 -19.76 2.25
CA ARG A 371 2.15 -21.05 2.35
C ARG A 371 3.18 -21.25 1.25
N ASP A 372 3.21 -20.40 0.22
CA ASP A 372 4.06 -20.58 -0.96
C ASP A 372 5.55 -20.47 -0.62
N ASN A 373 5.93 -19.43 0.14
CA ASN A 373 7.32 -19.25 0.58
C ASN A 373 7.42 -18.47 1.91
N PRO A 374 6.94 -19.05 3.03
CA PRO A 374 6.97 -18.40 4.34
C PRO A 374 8.41 -18.16 4.83
N GLN A 375 9.38 -18.98 4.40
CA GLN A 375 10.79 -18.80 4.78
C GLN A 375 11.36 -17.51 4.20
N ARG A 376 11.10 -17.20 2.92
CA ARG A 376 11.53 -15.92 2.31
C ARG A 376 10.98 -14.73 3.09
N VAL A 377 9.71 -14.77 3.50
CA VAL A 377 9.08 -13.72 4.29
C VAL A 377 9.81 -13.54 5.63
N ALA A 378 10.07 -14.64 6.34
CA ALA A 378 10.82 -14.61 7.59
C ALA A 378 12.24 -14.07 7.41
N ASP A 379 12.93 -14.42 6.32
CA ASP A 379 14.29 -13.97 6.02
C ASP A 379 14.34 -12.45 5.71
N VAL A 380 13.37 -11.93 4.97
CA VAL A 380 13.25 -10.47 4.71
C VAL A 380 13.03 -9.71 6.00
N ILE A 381 12.13 -10.19 6.87
CA ILE A 381 11.88 -9.55 8.18
C ILE A 381 13.15 -9.61 9.04
N ARG A 382 13.81 -10.78 9.11
CA ARG A 382 15.04 -10.98 9.88
C ARG A 382 16.14 -10.02 9.43
N ALA A 383 16.37 -9.89 8.13
CA ALA A 383 17.42 -9.01 7.59
C ALA A 383 17.22 -7.54 8.01
N GLU A 384 15.98 -7.05 7.99
CA GLU A 384 15.68 -5.68 8.42
C GLU A 384 15.74 -5.52 9.95
N GLU A 385 15.31 -6.53 10.73
CA GLU A 385 15.50 -6.54 12.20
C GLU A 385 16.98 -6.46 12.58
N GLU A 386 17.82 -7.28 11.95
CA GLU A 386 19.28 -7.26 12.17
C GLU A 386 19.90 -5.93 11.74
N ALA A 387 19.42 -5.35 10.63
CA ALA A 387 19.90 -4.06 10.15
C ALA A 387 19.60 -2.93 11.13
N PHE A 388 18.37 -2.86 11.62
CA PHE A 388 17.93 -1.84 12.56
C PHE A 388 18.49 -2.07 13.97
N GLY A 389 18.61 -3.32 14.41
CA GLY A 389 19.19 -3.67 15.71
C GLY A 389 20.59 -3.11 15.93
N ARG A 390 21.40 -2.97 14.87
CA ARG A 390 22.75 -2.37 14.92
C ARG A 390 22.76 -0.86 15.24
N THR A 391 21.65 -0.16 15.00
CA THR A 391 21.54 1.29 15.25
C THR A 391 20.57 1.63 16.37
N LEU A 392 19.67 0.70 16.74
CA LEU A 392 18.63 0.90 17.74
C LEU A 392 19.17 1.45 19.07
N GLU A 393 20.08 0.74 19.74
CA GLU A 393 20.57 1.14 21.07
C GLU A 393 21.21 2.53 21.08
N ARG A 394 22.00 2.84 20.04
CA ARG A 394 22.63 4.17 19.90
C ARG A 394 21.60 5.25 19.58
N GLY A 395 20.58 4.94 18.77
CA GLY A 395 19.48 5.87 18.48
C GLY A 395 18.61 6.13 19.71
N LEU A 396 18.36 5.12 20.54
CA LEU A 396 17.63 5.27 21.81
C LEU A 396 18.39 6.18 22.79
N ALA A 397 19.70 5.98 22.95
CA ALA A 397 20.53 6.85 23.77
C ALA A 397 20.52 8.31 23.25
N LEU A 398 20.61 8.52 21.94
CA LEU A 398 20.52 9.84 21.34
C LEU A 398 19.15 10.49 21.59
N PHE A 399 18.06 9.71 21.46
CA PHE A 399 16.72 10.21 21.78
C PHE A 399 16.60 10.59 23.25
N ASP A 400 17.18 9.82 24.17
CA ASP A 400 17.15 10.12 25.60
C ASP A 400 17.82 11.47 25.92
N GLU A 401 18.96 11.74 25.30
CA GLU A 401 19.61 13.04 25.38
C GLU A 401 18.75 14.16 24.78
N ALA A 402 18.18 13.94 23.60
CA ALA A 402 17.33 14.93 22.92
C ALA A 402 16.07 15.25 23.74
N ALA A 403 15.43 14.24 24.32
CA ALA A 403 14.28 14.39 25.20
C ALA A 403 14.64 15.15 26.49
N GLY A 404 15.83 14.92 27.05
CA GLY A 404 16.34 15.66 28.21
C GLY A 404 16.66 17.13 27.91
N ARG A 405 16.93 17.47 26.65
CA ARG A 405 17.17 18.84 26.16
C ARG A 405 15.92 19.49 25.54
N ALA A 406 14.75 18.85 25.62
CA ALA A 406 13.53 19.36 25.02
C ALA A 406 13.15 20.73 25.62
N GLU A 407 13.02 21.74 24.78
CA GLU A 407 12.61 23.09 25.20
C GLU A 407 11.09 23.22 25.07
N GLY A 408 10.42 23.66 26.12
CA GLY A 408 8.95 23.79 26.12
C GLY A 408 8.20 22.47 25.91
N GLY A 409 8.84 21.32 26.17
CA GLY A 409 8.24 20.00 25.92
C GLY A 409 8.31 19.55 24.45
N VAL A 410 9.15 20.20 23.63
CA VAL A 410 9.32 19.89 22.20
C VAL A 410 10.74 19.39 21.92
N VAL A 411 10.86 18.22 21.31
CA VAL A 411 12.11 17.68 20.77
C VAL A 411 12.45 18.44 19.49
N GLN A 412 13.69 18.94 19.41
CA GLN A 412 14.14 19.80 18.32
C GLN A 412 14.23 19.05 16.98
N ALA A 413 13.93 19.76 15.90
CA ALA A 413 13.95 19.21 14.54
C ALA A 413 15.30 18.60 14.14
N GLN A 414 16.42 19.18 14.59
CA GLN A 414 17.76 18.68 14.28
C GLN A 414 18.03 17.31 14.91
N ASP A 415 17.55 17.09 16.13
CA ASP A 415 17.70 15.80 16.81
C ASP A 415 16.81 14.74 16.14
N ALA A 416 15.57 15.07 15.80
CA ALA A 416 14.67 14.18 15.04
C ALA A 416 15.24 13.86 13.65
N PHE A 417 15.80 14.85 12.95
CA PHE A 417 16.44 14.65 11.66
C PHE A 417 17.67 13.75 11.75
N LYS A 418 18.51 13.93 12.79
CA LYS A 418 19.68 13.08 13.02
C LYS A 418 19.28 11.63 13.35
N LEU A 419 18.25 11.44 14.17
CA LEU A 419 17.67 10.12 14.47
C LEU A 419 17.23 9.41 13.19
N HIS A 420 16.55 10.13 12.29
CA HIS A 420 16.13 9.61 10.99
C HIS A 420 17.30 9.31 10.05
N ASP A 421 18.11 10.32 9.73
CA ASP A 421 19.14 10.26 8.68
C ASP A 421 20.30 9.33 9.07
N THR A 422 20.74 9.38 10.34
CA THR A 422 21.93 8.63 10.78
C THR A 422 21.60 7.28 11.41
N TYR A 423 20.52 7.19 12.20
CA TYR A 423 20.19 5.99 12.98
C TYR A 423 19.01 5.22 12.40
N GLY A 424 18.36 5.75 11.37
CA GLY A 424 17.23 5.10 10.71
C GLY A 424 15.96 5.08 11.55
N PHE A 425 15.77 6.02 12.47
CA PHE A 425 14.53 6.13 13.23
C PHE A 425 13.50 6.90 12.41
N PRO A 426 12.41 6.25 11.97
CA PRO A 426 11.35 6.99 11.31
C PRO A 426 10.80 8.10 12.20
N LEU A 427 10.32 9.20 11.58
CA LEU A 427 9.79 10.34 12.33
C LEU A 427 8.66 9.93 13.27
N ASP A 428 7.75 9.08 12.81
CA ASP A 428 6.65 8.54 13.61
C ASP A 428 7.14 7.77 14.83
N LEU A 429 8.23 7.00 14.69
CA LEU A 429 8.84 6.32 15.83
C LEU A 429 9.33 7.33 16.87
N THR A 430 10.00 8.40 16.43
CA THR A 430 10.43 9.50 17.31
C THR A 430 9.24 10.23 17.96
N CYS A 431 8.15 10.46 17.21
CA CYS A 431 6.93 11.05 17.74
C CYS A 431 6.28 10.19 18.83
N VAL A 432 6.17 8.87 18.60
CA VAL A 432 5.65 7.93 19.59
C VAL A 432 6.52 7.92 20.84
N MET A 433 7.85 7.88 20.69
CA MET A 433 8.81 7.97 21.81
C MET A 433 8.65 9.27 22.62
N ALA A 434 8.42 10.39 21.94
CA ALA A 434 8.18 11.68 22.58
C ALA A 434 6.86 11.68 23.37
N GLN A 435 5.78 11.19 22.75
CA GLN A 435 4.46 11.14 23.38
C GLN A 435 4.44 10.26 24.64
N GLU A 436 5.16 9.13 24.65
CA GLU A 436 5.32 8.27 25.84
C GLU A 436 5.97 8.98 27.04
N ARG A 437 6.62 10.13 26.82
CA ARG A 437 7.24 11.00 27.83
C ARG A 437 6.48 12.31 28.05
N GLY A 438 5.31 12.47 27.44
CA GLY A 438 4.55 13.72 27.46
C GLY A 438 5.23 14.86 26.67
N LEU A 439 6.08 14.51 25.70
CA LEU A 439 6.77 15.45 24.80
C LEU A 439 6.13 15.42 23.40
N SER A 440 6.46 16.43 22.60
CA SER A 440 6.15 16.50 21.17
C SER A 440 7.43 16.66 20.35
N VAL A 441 7.33 16.62 19.02
CA VAL A 441 8.48 16.78 18.10
C VAL A 441 8.19 17.96 17.16
N ASP A 442 9.19 18.78 16.85
CA ASP A 442 9.08 19.81 15.81
C ASP A 442 9.04 19.17 14.40
N VAL A 443 7.85 18.68 14.02
CA VAL A 443 7.58 18.05 12.72
C VAL A 443 7.81 19.02 11.58
N ALA A 444 7.35 20.27 11.71
CA ALA A 444 7.50 21.28 10.65
C ALA A 444 8.98 21.62 10.40
N GLY A 445 9.79 21.68 11.45
CA GLY A 445 11.24 21.83 11.34
C GLY A 445 11.92 20.60 10.73
N PHE A 446 11.49 19.40 11.11
CA PHE A 446 12.00 18.17 10.52
C PHE A 446 11.73 18.12 9.00
N GLU A 447 10.52 18.46 8.56
CA GLU A 447 10.17 18.51 7.14
C GLU A 447 11.00 19.51 6.37
N ARG A 448 11.27 20.69 6.94
CA ARG A 448 12.20 21.67 6.36
C ARG A 448 13.62 21.10 6.20
N LEU A 449 14.12 20.37 7.19
CA LEU A 449 15.45 19.73 7.12
C LEU A 449 15.48 18.60 6.09
N MET A 450 14.40 17.82 5.98
CA MET A 450 14.25 16.79 4.95
C MET A 450 14.26 17.39 3.54
N GLU A 451 13.56 18.51 3.31
CA GLU A 451 13.60 19.15 1.99
C GLU A 451 14.98 19.76 1.71
N GLN A 452 15.63 20.38 2.69
CA GLN A 452 17.02 20.83 2.54
C GLN A 452 17.99 19.70 2.23
N ALA A 453 17.80 18.53 2.86
CA ALA A 453 18.61 17.34 2.59
C ALA A 453 18.35 16.79 1.18
N ARG A 454 17.09 16.79 0.72
CA ARG A 454 16.73 16.44 -0.66
C ARG A 454 17.29 17.43 -1.67
N GLU A 455 17.21 18.72 -1.41
CA GLU A 455 17.80 19.77 -2.26
C GLU A 455 19.32 19.62 -2.32
N LYS A 456 19.99 19.37 -1.17
CA LYS A 456 21.42 19.06 -1.12
C LYS A 456 21.75 17.76 -1.84
N ALA A 457 20.92 16.72 -1.76
CA ALA A 457 21.12 15.48 -2.49
C ALA A 457 20.90 15.67 -4.01
N ARG A 458 19.95 16.52 -4.41
CA ARG A 458 19.75 16.94 -5.81
C ARG A 458 20.94 17.79 -6.30
N ALA A 459 21.45 18.71 -5.49
CA ALA A 459 22.59 19.56 -5.80
C ALA A 459 23.94 18.82 -5.78
N ALA A 460 24.11 17.85 -4.87
CA ALA A 460 25.27 16.95 -4.82
C ALA A 460 25.17 15.88 -5.91
N GLY A 461 23.95 15.47 -6.27
CA GLY A 461 23.64 14.64 -7.44
C GLY A 461 23.91 15.36 -8.76
N ALA A 462 23.78 16.69 -8.80
CA ALA A 462 24.19 17.52 -9.94
C ALA A 462 25.72 17.54 -10.16
N GLY A 463 26.50 16.98 -9.23
CA GLY A 463 27.94 16.73 -9.40
C GLY A 463 28.30 15.32 -9.91
N LYS A 464 27.31 14.44 -10.12
CA LYS A 464 27.48 13.14 -10.77
C LYS A 464 26.76 13.14 -12.13
N ASP A 465 27.33 13.89 -13.07
CA ASP A 465 26.91 13.94 -14.50
C ASP A 465 26.97 12.56 -15.21
N SER A 466 27.34 11.47 -14.53
CA SER A 466 27.32 10.15 -15.13
C SER A 466 25.92 9.58 -15.36
N ASP A 467 24.90 9.90 -14.56
CA ASP A 467 23.56 9.25 -14.63
C ASP A 467 22.47 10.03 -15.38
N ALA A 468 22.71 11.30 -15.72
CA ALA A 468 21.76 12.10 -16.52
C ALA A 468 21.54 11.51 -17.93
N VAL A 469 22.53 10.79 -18.46
CA VAL A 469 22.47 10.10 -19.75
C VAL A 469 21.49 8.93 -19.73
N ALA A 470 21.32 8.27 -18.58
CA ALA A 470 20.38 7.16 -18.41
C ALA A 470 18.94 7.63 -18.14
N THR A 471 18.75 8.88 -17.70
CA THR A 471 17.43 9.44 -17.44
C THR A 471 16.93 10.25 -18.64
N PHE A 472 16.12 9.63 -19.49
CA PHE A 472 15.51 10.30 -20.62
C PHE A 472 14.18 10.95 -20.21
N SER A 473 14.19 12.25 -19.92
CA SER A 473 13.00 12.96 -19.43
C SER A 473 11.88 13.04 -20.48
N PRO A 474 10.60 13.19 -20.08
CA PRO A 474 9.50 13.42 -21.02
C PRO A 474 9.72 14.62 -21.96
N LYS A 475 10.50 15.63 -21.52
CA LYS A 475 10.89 16.76 -22.36
C LYS A 475 11.85 16.36 -23.49
N ALA A 476 12.77 15.43 -23.23
CA ALA A 476 13.71 14.91 -24.24
C ALA A 476 12.99 14.05 -25.29
N VAL A 477 11.98 13.28 -24.88
CA VAL A 477 11.10 12.53 -25.79
C VAL A 477 10.35 13.48 -26.73
N ALA A 478 9.70 14.52 -26.19
CA ALA A 478 8.99 15.51 -27.00
C ALA A 478 9.92 16.31 -27.95
N ALA A 479 11.18 16.51 -27.56
CA ALA A 479 12.18 17.16 -28.41
C ALA A 479 12.59 16.27 -29.60
N LEU A 480 12.72 14.95 -29.43
CA LEU A 480 12.97 14.02 -30.55
C LEU A 480 11.82 14.01 -31.57
N GLU A 481 10.58 13.99 -31.08
CA GLU A 481 9.39 14.08 -31.94
C GLU A 481 9.37 15.40 -32.73
N SER A 482 9.74 16.50 -32.08
CA SER A 482 9.84 17.83 -32.72
C SER A 482 10.98 17.91 -33.74
N LEU A 483 12.05 17.12 -33.57
CA LEU A 483 13.16 16.97 -34.53
C LEU A 483 12.81 16.03 -35.70
N GLY A 484 11.59 15.46 -35.72
CA GLY A 484 11.13 14.54 -36.77
C GLY A 484 11.79 13.16 -36.72
N VAL A 485 12.34 12.76 -35.57
CA VAL A 485 12.92 11.44 -35.37
C VAL A 485 11.80 10.44 -35.09
N SER A 486 11.68 9.41 -35.93
CA SER A 486 10.72 8.32 -35.72
C SER A 486 11.20 7.34 -34.63
N PRO A 487 10.29 6.64 -33.93
CA PRO A 487 10.64 5.57 -32.99
C PRO A 487 11.60 4.54 -33.59
N THR A 488 12.47 3.98 -32.77
CA THR A 488 13.50 3.02 -33.21
C THR A 488 12.87 1.68 -33.57
N ASP A 489 13.19 1.12 -34.74
CA ASP A 489 12.78 -0.25 -35.13
C ASP A 489 13.71 -1.28 -34.47
N ASP A 490 13.24 -1.93 -33.41
CA ASP A 490 14.02 -2.85 -32.59
C ASP A 490 13.71 -4.33 -32.86
N LYS A 491 12.96 -4.65 -33.92
CA LYS A 491 12.53 -6.04 -34.24
C LYS A 491 13.70 -7.01 -34.40
N ALA A 492 14.87 -6.53 -34.82
CA ALA A 492 16.05 -7.34 -35.04
C ALA A 492 16.63 -7.94 -33.75
N LYS A 493 16.22 -7.45 -32.56
CA LYS A 493 16.61 -8.02 -31.26
C LYS A 493 16.10 -9.46 -31.03
N TYR A 494 15.07 -9.87 -31.77
CA TYR A 494 14.50 -11.23 -31.70
C TYR A 494 15.16 -12.21 -32.68
N ASP A 495 16.17 -11.79 -33.46
CA ASP A 495 16.92 -12.71 -34.32
C ASP A 495 17.84 -13.59 -33.44
N PRO A 496 17.67 -14.93 -33.42
CA PRO A 496 18.49 -15.83 -32.61
C PRO A 496 19.97 -15.81 -32.98
N ASP A 497 20.32 -15.36 -34.20
CA ASP A 497 21.71 -15.19 -34.62
C ASP A 497 22.30 -13.84 -34.19
N LEU A 498 21.51 -12.90 -33.66
CA LEU A 498 21.91 -11.54 -33.27
C LEU A 498 22.93 -10.91 -34.24
N LYS A 499 22.64 -11.00 -35.55
CA LYS A 499 23.56 -10.53 -36.59
C LYS A 499 23.79 -9.02 -36.45
N PRO A 500 25.01 -8.52 -36.75
CA PRO A 500 25.27 -7.09 -36.75
C PRO A 500 24.28 -6.32 -37.63
N VAL A 501 23.70 -5.25 -37.11
CA VAL A 501 22.72 -4.42 -37.83
C VAL A 501 23.37 -3.12 -38.27
N ARG A 502 23.23 -2.76 -39.55
CA ARG A 502 23.59 -1.42 -40.04
C ARG A 502 22.44 -0.46 -39.80
N ALA A 503 22.71 0.63 -39.11
CA ALA A 503 21.73 1.61 -38.68
C ALA A 503 22.27 3.03 -38.85
N GLN A 504 21.39 4.01 -38.97
CA GLN A 504 21.72 5.42 -39.03
C GLN A 504 21.55 6.07 -37.66
N VAL A 505 22.54 6.87 -37.24
CA VAL A 505 22.47 7.71 -36.04
C VAL A 505 21.44 8.82 -36.25
N LYS A 506 20.43 8.90 -35.39
CA LYS A 506 19.34 9.88 -35.46
C LYS A 506 19.47 11.00 -34.44
N ALA A 507 20.02 10.70 -33.26
CA ALA A 507 20.27 11.70 -32.23
C ALA A 507 21.39 11.24 -31.29
N ILE A 508 22.08 12.20 -30.67
CA ILE A 508 23.11 11.98 -29.65
C ILE A 508 22.73 12.80 -28.44
N TRP A 509 22.56 12.16 -27.29
CA TRP A 509 22.10 12.77 -26.04
C TRP A 509 23.23 12.76 -25.01
N ASN A 510 23.53 13.92 -24.44
CA ASN A 510 24.60 14.10 -23.45
C ASN A 510 24.11 14.13 -21.99
N GLY A 511 22.82 13.87 -21.76
CA GLY A 511 22.19 13.99 -20.43
C GLY A 511 21.44 15.29 -20.20
N ARG A 512 21.60 16.29 -21.07
CA ARG A 512 20.91 17.59 -20.97
C ARG A 512 20.31 18.06 -22.28
N ASP A 513 21.06 17.97 -23.37
CA ASP A 513 20.70 18.45 -24.70
C ASP A 513 21.12 17.42 -25.79
N PHE A 514 20.70 17.67 -27.03
CA PHE A 514 21.11 16.87 -28.18
C PHE A 514 22.29 17.50 -28.91
N ASP A 515 23.37 16.74 -29.04
CA ASP A 515 24.57 17.15 -29.76
C ASP A 515 24.50 16.72 -31.23
N GLU A 516 25.04 17.54 -32.14
CA GLU A 516 25.18 17.15 -33.56
C GLU A 516 26.30 16.10 -33.77
N ALA A 517 27.31 16.10 -32.88
CA ALA A 517 28.48 15.27 -32.95
C ALA A 517 29.13 15.09 -31.57
N VAL A 518 29.80 13.95 -31.35
CA VAL A 518 30.61 13.67 -30.16
C VAL A 518 31.98 13.15 -30.58
N ASP A 519 33.04 13.81 -30.11
CA ASP A 519 34.44 13.46 -30.39
C ASP A 519 35.14 12.94 -29.13
N SER A 520 35.92 11.86 -29.26
CA SER A 520 36.62 11.22 -28.14
C SER A 520 37.63 12.13 -27.42
N SER A 521 38.13 13.19 -28.07
CA SER A 521 39.02 14.20 -27.47
C SER A 521 38.29 15.26 -26.65
N SER A 522 36.96 15.38 -26.83
CA SER A 522 36.12 16.35 -26.11
C SER A 522 35.50 15.80 -24.83
N LEU A 523 35.53 14.48 -24.63
CA LEU A 523 34.97 13.80 -23.46
C LEU A 523 36.00 13.64 -22.33
N ARG A 524 35.57 13.88 -21.09
CA ARG A 524 36.37 13.59 -19.89
C ARG A 524 36.35 12.08 -19.60
N PRO A 525 37.41 11.53 -18.96
CA PRO A 525 37.40 10.15 -18.49
C PRO A 525 36.25 9.94 -17.51
N GLY A 526 35.19 9.26 -17.93
CA GLY A 526 33.97 9.17 -17.11
C GLY A 526 32.69 9.45 -17.88
N ASP A 527 32.76 10.29 -18.92
CA ASP A 527 31.57 10.79 -19.61
C ASP A 527 30.90 9.68 -20.43
N ARG A 528 29.58 9.62 -20.32
CA ARG A 528 28.70 8.73 -21.11
C ARG A 528 27.90 9.58 -22.09
N VAL A 529 27.48 8.97 -23.19
CA VAL A 529 26.50 9.53 -24.13
C VAL A 529 25.49 8.46 -24.50
N ALA A 530 24.27 8.87 -24.87
CA ALA A 530 23.27 7.97 -25.40
C ALA A 530 23.08 8.24 -26.89
N VAL A 531 23.13 7.19 -27.71
CA VAL A 531 22.93 7.28 -29.16
C VAL A 531 21.58 6.65 -29.53
N VAL A 532 20.76 7.38 -30.28
CA VAL A 532 19.49 6.90 -30.84
C VAL A 532 19.69 6.51 -32.30
N LEU A 533 19.23 5.32 -32.68
CA LEU A 533 19.34 4.77 -34.03
C LEU A 533 17.96 4.66 -34.68
N ASP A 534 17.92 4.58 -36.02
CA ASP A 534 16.67 4.25 -36.75
C ASP A 534 16.22 2.81 -36.51
N ARG A 535 17.16 1.90 -36.32
CA ARG A 535 16.92 0.48 -36.04
C ARG A 535 18.04 -0.11 -35.18
N THR A 536 17.74 -1.18 -34.43
CA THR A 536 18.75 -1.85 -33.60
C THR A 536 18.45 -3.33 -33.35
N ASN A 537 19.50 -4.10 -33.07
CA ASN A 537 19.43 -5.48 -32.55
C ASN A 537 19.65 -5.57 -31.03
N PHE A 538 19.84 -4.43 -30.34
CA PHE A 538 20.01 -4.40 -28.89
C PHE A 538 18.66 -4.52 -28.19
N TYR A 539 18.57 -5.39 -27.19
CA TYR A 539 17.48 -5.43 -26.25
C TYR A 539 17.60 -4.29 -25.24
N ALA A 540 16.59 -3.43 -25.18
CA ALA A 540 16.47 -2.42 -24.14
C ALA A 540 15.89 -3.03 -22.86
N GLU A 541 16.40 -2.60 -21.70
CA GLU A 541 15.94 -3.09 -20.39
C GLU A 541 14.41 -3.01 -20.27
N ALA A 542 13.79 -4.16 -20.05
CA ALA A 542 12.35 -4.29 -19.91
C ALA A 542 11.99 -5.65 -19.28
N GLY A 543 10.91 -5.69 -18.51
CA GLY A 543 10.38 -6.93 -17.94
C GLY A 543 11.33 -7.65 -16.97
N GLY A 544 12.22 -6.91 -16.30
CA GLY A 544 13.21 -7.46 -15.35
C GLY A 544 14.48 -8.03 -16.01
N GLN A 545 14.58 -7.99 -17.34
CA GLN A 545 15.81 -8.33 -18.08
C GLN A 545 16.65 -7.08 -18.31
N VAL A 546 17.94 -7.15 -17.93
CA VAL A 546 18.95 -6.09 -18.12
C VAL A 546 19.16 -5.83 -19.61
N GLY A 547 19.35 -4.55 -19.98
CA GLY A 547 19.64 -4.15 -21.36
C GLY A 547 20.96 -4.72 -21.90
N ASP A 548 21.02 -4.88 -23.22
CA ASP A 548 22.19 -5.41 -23.92
C ASP A 548 23.37 -4.43 -23.88
N ALA A 549 24.58 -4.99 -23.83
CA ALA A 549 25.84 -4.27 -23.99
C ALA A 549 26.52 -4.67 -25.31
N GLY A 550 27.42 -3.83 -25.82
CA GLY A 550 28.04 -4.09 -27.11
C GLY A 550 28.80 -2.90 -27.68
N ARG A 551 28.80 -2.76 -29.02
CA ARG A 551 29.53 -1.71 -29.73
C ARG A 551 28.75 -1.14 -30.91
N LEU A 552 28.89 0.17 -31.12
CA LEU A 552 28.51 0.84 -32.36
C LEU A 552 29.78 1.26 -33.10
N LEU A 553 29.95 0.79 -34.33
CA LEU A 553 31.12 1.08 -35.16
C LEU A 553 30.71 1.91 -36.36
N VAL A 554 31.26 3.12 -36.53
CA VAL A 554 30.98 3.95 -37.70
C VAL A 554 31.56 3.27 -38.95
N VAL A 555 30.69 2.94 -39.90
CA VAL A 555 31.03 2.30 -41.19
C VAL A 555 30.88 3.24 -42.38
N LYS A 556 30.16 4.37 -42.23
CA LYS A 556 30.05 5.42 -43.24
C LYS A 556 29.69 6.77 -42.60
N GLU A 557 30.40 7.82 -42.98
CA GLU A 557 30.19 9.19 -42.47
C GLU A 557 29.17 9.99 -43.31
N ALA A 558 28.47 10.94 -42.68
CA ALA A 558 27.40 11.74 -43.28
C ALA A 558 27.88 12.87 -44.21
N ARG A 559 29.10 13.42 -44.04
CA ARG A 559 29.62 14.54 -44.86
C ARG A 559 30.90 14.19 -45.62
N THR A 560 30.68 13.97 -46.92
CA THR A 560 31.59 14.09 -48.08
C THR A 560 32.81 13.17 -48.21
N SER A 561 32.73 12.34 -49.24
CA SER A 561 33.70 12.29 -50.35
C SER A 561 34.99 13.09 -50.14
N VAL A 562 36.03 12.43 -49.66
CA VAL A 562 37.44 12.50 -50.10
C VAL A 562 38.27 11.83 -49.01
N ARG A 563 39.31 11.13 -49.45
CA ARG A 563 40.33 10.42 -48.69
C ARG A 563 40.86 11.24 -47.50
N ASP A 564 40.30 11.01 -46.32
CA ASP A 564 41.03 11.03 -45.05
C ASP A 564 40.30 10.12 -44.07
N ALA A 565 40.73 8.86 -44.03
CA ALA A 565 40.28 7.89 -43.04
C ALA A 565 40.85 8.25 -41.67
N HIS A 566 40.30 9.29 -41.03
CA HIS A 566 40.53 9.53 -39.61
C HIS A 566 39.64 8.57 -38.79
N LYS A 567 40.23 7.42 -38.45
CA LYS A 567 39.85 6.47 -37.38
C LYS A 567 38.34 6.40 -37.07
N GLY A 568 37.64 5.48 -37.73
CA GLY A 568 36.22 5.19 -37.51
C GLY A 568 35.81 5.21 -36.04
N GLY A 569 34.77 5.98 -35.75
CA GLY A 569 34.19 6.14 -34.41
C GLY A 569 33.74 4.80 -33.83
N GLU A 570 34.04 4.58 -32.56
CA GLU A 570 33.64 3.38 -31.83
C GLU A 570 33.06 3.75 -30.47
N LEU A 571 31.75 3.53 -30.30
CA LEU A 571 31.08 3.63 -29.00
C LEU A 571 31.02 2.24 -28.38
N LYS A 572 31.52 2.10 -27.16
CA LYS A 572 31.26 0.93 -26.32
C LYS A 572 29.95 1.18 -25.58
N VAL A 573 28.91 0.44 -25.95
CA VAL A 573 27.60 0.43 -25.30
C VAL A 573 27.71 -0.36 -24.00
N GLU A 574 27.44 0.30 -22.89
CA GLU A 574 27.48 -0.28 -21.55
C GLU A 574 26.10 -0.70 -21.05
N ASP A 575 25.05 -0.05 -21.57
CA ASP A 575 23.65 -0.29 -21.22
C ASP A 575 22.71 0.14 -22.37
N THR A 576 21.53 -0.45 -22.45
CA THR A 576 20.49 -0.12 -23.44
C THR A 576 19.15 0.08 -22.76
N GLN A 577 18.55 1.26 -22.90
CA GLN A 577 17.30 1.65 -22.25
C GLN A 577 16.22 2.04 -23.28
N SER A 578 14.94 1.98 -22.89
CA SER A 578 13.81 2.38 -23.75
C SER A 578 13.04 3.55 -23.15
N ALA A 579 12.76 4.58 -23.96
CA ALA A 579 11.95 5.73 -23.54
C ALA A 579 11.11 6.25 -24.71
N GLY A 580 9.78 6.29 -24.55
CA GLY A 580 8.88 6.88 -25.56
C GLY A 580 8.91 6.19 -26.94
N GLY A 581 9.31 4.92 -27.01
CA GLY A 581 9.50 4.19 -28.27
C GLY A 581 10.89 4.35 -28.90
N PHE A 582 11.80 5.10 -28.28
CA PHE A 582 13.20 5.21 -28.71
C PHE A 582 14.09 4.28 -27.90
N VAL A 583 15.09 3.68 -28.55
CA VAL A 583 16.12 2.87 -27.90
C VAL A 583 17.40 3.68 -27.72
N LEU A 584 17.85 3.80 -26.48
CA LEU A 584 19.01 4.57 -26.05
C LEU A 584 20.20 3.62 -25.86
N HIS A 585 21.23 3.77 -26.71
CA HIS A 585 22.47 3.02 -26.58
C HIS A 585 23.44 3.85 -25.72
N ILE A 586 23.48 3.56 -24.42
CA ILE A 586 24.22 4.34 -23.43
C ILE A 586 25.63 3.79 -23.32
N GLY A 587 26.63 4.63 -23.57
CA GLY A 587 27.99 4.15 -23.66
C GLY A 587 29.04 5.23 -23.63
N ARG A 588 30.29 4.80 -23.85
CA ARG A 588 31.47 5.66 -23.88
C ARG A 588 32.12 5.57 -25.24
N LEU A 589 32.52 6.72 -25.78
CA LEU A 589 33.26 6.76 -27.03
C LEU A 589 34.71 6.33 -26.78
N VAL A 590 35.10 5.21 -27.36
CA VAL A 590 36.43 4.60 -27.19
C VAL A 590 37.47 5.30 -28.07
N ARG A 591 37.06 5.72 -29.28
CA ARG A 591 37.89 6.44 -30.24
C ARG A 591 37.04 7.10 -31.31
N GLY A 592 37.62 8.10 -31.96
CA GLY A 592 37.06 8.76 -33.15
C GLY A 592 35.93 9.73 -32.79
N GLU A 593 35.05 9.96 -33.75
CA GLU A 593 33.88 10.84 -33.66
C GLU A 593 32.63 10.08 -34.13
N ILE A 594 31.48 10.37 -33.54
CA ILE A 594 30.15 9.92 -34.03
C ILE A 594 29.29 11.15 -34.25
N ARG A 595 28.62 11.22 -35.41
CA ARG A 595 27.75 12.34 -35.80
C ARG A 595 26.32 11.87 -36.11
N VAL A 596 25.37 12.76 -35.93
CA VAL A 596 24.01 12.55 -36.43
C VAL A 596 24.03 12.41 -37.95
N GLY A 597 23.44 11.32 -38.46
CA GLY A 597 23.42 10.94 -39.87
C GLY A 597 24.43 9.87 -40.28
N ASP A 598 25.43 9.57 -39.44
CA ASP A 598 26.40 8.50 -39.70
C ASP A 598 25.74 7.12 -39.76
N VAL A 599 26.30 6.21 -40.54
CA VAL A 599 25.92 4.80 -40.55
C VAL A 599 26.86 4.04 -39.64
N VAL A 600 26.28 3.40 -38.64
CA VAL A 600 26.98 2.53 -37.69
C VAL A 600 26.60 1.06 -37.92
N GLU A 601 27.49 0.17 -37.56
CA GLU A 601 27.22 -1.25 -37.39
C GLU A 601 27.09 -1.56 -35.89
N ALA A 602 25.89 -1.96 -35.48
CA ALA A 602 25.51 -2.30 -34.11
C ALA A 602 25.78 -3.78 -33.83
N ARG A 603 26.63 -4.06 -32.83
CA ARG A 603 27.09 -5.40 -32.45
C ARG A 603 26.86 -5.65 -30.96
N VAL A 604 25.98 -6.60 -30.63
CA VAL A 604 25.70 -7.02 -29.25
C VAL A 604 26.80 -7.98 -28.76
N ASP A 605 27.27 -7.80 -27.53
CA ASP A 605 28.22 -8.71 -26.88
C ASP A 605 27.47 -9.87 -26.21
N ARG A 606 27.62 -11.11 -26.71
CA ARG A 606 26.90 -12.32 -26.23
C ARG A 606 27.31 -12.83 -24.83
N ALA A 607 28.02 -12.05 -24.04
CA ALA A 607 28.71 -12.52 -22.83
C ALA A 607 28.03 -12.15 -21.50
N ARG A 608 26.74 -11.79 -21.51
CA ARG A 608 25.96 -11.49 -20.30
C ARG A 608 24.62 -12.20 -20.30
#